data_AF-A0A382L254-F1
#
_entry.id   AF-A0A382L254-F1
#
_cell.length_a   1.000
_cell.length_b   1.000
_cell.length_c   1.000
_cell.angle_alpha   90.00
_cell.angle_beta   90.00
_cell.angle_gamma   90.00
#
_symmetry.space_group_name_H-M   'P 1'
#
loop_
_entity.id
_entity.type
_entity.pdbx_description
1 polymer ?
#
loop_
_entity_poly.entity_id
_entity_poly.type
_entity_poly.pdbx_seq_one_letter_code
_entity_poly.pdbx_strand_id
1 'polypeptide(L)' 'MLKGISPVISPDLLYTLHVMGHGDEIVLADAHFPTESLNDNILRADGVKIQDLLMGILPLFE' A
#
# COMPACT_ATOMS: atom_id res chain seq x y z
N MET A 1 -6.01 -4.60 -13.41
CA MET A 1 -6.51 -3.21 -13.39
C MET A 1 -8.03 -3.24 -13.33
N LEU A 2 -8.65 -2.33 -12.57
CA LEU A 2 -10.11 -2.24 -12.38
C LEU A 2 -10.57 -0.82 -12.74
N LYS A 3 -11.83 -0.67 -13.15
CA LYS A 3 -12.41 0.66 -13.42
C LYS A 3 -12.58 1.40 -12.09
N GLY A 4 -12.13 2.65 -12.02
CA GLY A 4 -12.27 3.50 -10.83
C GLY A 4 -11.23 3.27 -9.73
N ILE A 5 -10.29 2.35 -9.90
CA ILE A 5 -9.19 2.09 -8.95
C ILE A 5 -7.87 2.40 -9.64
N SER A 6 -6.99 3.12 -8.94
CA SER A 6 -5.67 3.48 -9.48
C SER A 6 -4.86 2.24 -9.83
N PRO A 7 -4.21 2.18 -11.01
CA PRO A 7 -3.46 1.00 -11.44
C PRO A 7 -2.18 0.74 -10.63
N VAL A 8 -1.74 1.73 -9.82
CA VAL A 8 -0.62 1.56 -8.89
C VAL A 8 -0.97 0.67 -7.69
N ILE A 9 -2.27 0.41 -7.47
CA ILE A 9 -2.75 -0.49 -6.42
C ILE A 9 -2.67 -1.92 -6.94
N SER A 10 -1.72 -2.69 -6.39
CA SER A 10 -1.62 -4.12 -6.68
C SER A 10 -2.81 -4.89 -6.09
N PRO A 11 -3.12 -6.09 -6.59
CA PRO A 11 -4.19 -6.91 -6.03
C PRO A 11 -4.00 -7.19 -4.53
N ASP A 12 -2.78 -7.49 -4.11
CA ASP A 12 -2.46 -7.77 -2.70
C ASP A 12 -2.62 -6.52 -1.82
N LEU A 13 -2.20 -5.34 -2.32
CA LEU A 13 -2.42 -4.08 -1.61
C LEU A 13 -3.91 -3.79 -1.46
N LEU A 14 -4.71 -3.98 -2.52
CA LEU A 14 -6.16 -3.79 -2.44
C LEU A 14 -6.80 -4.73 -1.41
N TYR A 15 -6.38 -5.99 -1.38
CA TYR A 15 -6.83 -6.95 -0.38
C TYR A 15 -6.44 -6.52 1.03
N THR A 16 -5.17 -6.15 1.26
CA THR A 16 -4.69 -5.70 2.56
C THR A 16 -5.48 -4.49 3.07
N LEU A 17 -5.69 -3.46 2.24
CA LEU A 17 -6.48 -2.30 2.63
C LEU A 17 -7.93 -2.66 3.01
N HIS A 18 -8.54 -3.64 2.33
CA HIS A 18 -9.93 -4.01 2.58
C HIS A 18 -10.12 -4.84 3.86
N VAL A 19 -9.08 -5.56 4.31
CA VAL A 19 -9.13 -6.35 5.55
C VAL A 19 -8.63 -5.57 6.77
N MET A 20 -7.98 -4.41 6.58
CA MET A 20 -7.61 -3.50 7.66
C MET A 20 -8.86 -2.99 8.39
N GLY A 21 -8.82 -3.03 9.72
CA GLY A 21 -9.86 -2.52 10.61
C GLY A 21 -9.51 -1.16 11.21
N HIS A 22 -10.39 -0.69 12.09
CA HIS A 22 -10.16 0.59 12.79
C HIS A 22 -8.93 0.51 13.69
N GLY A 23 -7.97 1.41 13.45
CA GLY A 23 -6.72 1.49 14.20
C GLY A 23 -5.58 0.64 13.63
N ASP A 24 -5.80 -0.11 12.56
CA ASP A 24 -4.71 -0.75 11.83
C ASP A 24 -3.88 0.29 11.08
N GLU A 25 -2.57 0.08 11.04
CA GLU A 25 -1.61 0.99 10.44
C GLU A 25 -0.93 0.36 9.22
N ILE A 26 -0.60 1.19 8.24
CA ILE A 26 0.17 0.80 7.06
C ILE A 26 1.30 1.81 6.84
N VAL A 27 2.50 1.30 6.59
CA VAL A 27 3.69 2.12 6.35
C VAL A 27 3.99 2.15 4.85
N LEU A 28 4.00 3.34 4.26
CA LEU A 28 4.53 3.57 2.91
C LEU A 28 6.04 3.84 3.02
N ALA A 29 6.82 2.78 2.86
CA ALA A 29 8.26 2.80 3.02
C ALA A 29 9.00 3.28 1.76
N ASP A 30 10.13 3.97 1.94
CA ASP A 30 11.07 4.24 0.84
C ASP A 30 11.95 3.01 0.53
N ALA A 31 12.75 3.09 -0.52
CA ALA A 31 13.59 1.98 -0.99
C ALA A 31 14.75 1.60 -0.04
N HIS A 32 15.07 2.44 0.96
CA HIS A 32 16.13 2.19 1.94
C HIS A 32 15.59 1.77 3.30
N PHE A 33 14.28 1.84 3.52
CA PHE A 33 13.67 1.41 4.76
C PHE A 33 13.85 -0.10 4.95
N PRO A 34 14.26 -0.56 6.15
CA PRO A 34 14.61 -1.97 6.37
C PRO A 34 13.36 -2.83 6.64
N THR A 35 12.46 -2.91 5.64
CA THR A 35 11.15 -3.58 5.73
C THR A 35 11.23 -5.01 6.25
N GLU A 36 12.13 -5.82 5.69
CA GLU A 36 12.34 -7.25 6.01
C GLU A 36 12.73 -7.51 7.48
N SER A 37 13.32 -6.52 8.15
CA SER A 37 13.74 -6.66 9.56
C SER A 37 12.73 -6.11 10.56
N LEU A 38 11.78 -5.28 10.11
CA LEU A 38 10.87 -4.54 10.98
C LEU A 38 9.41 -4.98 10.85
N ASN A 39 9.04 -5.76 9.82
CA ASN A 39 7.66 -6.10 9.54
C ASN A 39 7.54 -7.54 9.06
N ASP A 40 6.46 -8.21 9.45
CA ASP A 40 6.16 -9.58 9.02
C ASP A 40 5.35 -9.63 7.71
N ASN A 41 4.54 -8.60 7.44
CA ASN A 41 3.74 -8.49 6.22
C ASN A 41 4.29 -7.38 5.32
N ILE A 42 4.81 -7.75 4.16
CA ILE A 42 5.52 -6.84 3.25
C ILE A 42 4.92 -6.96 1.86
N LEU A 43 4.49 -5.83 1.31
CA LEU A 43 4.05 -5.70 -0.07
C LEU A 43 5.08 -4.91 -0.87
N ARG A 44 5.57 -5.49 -1.97
CA ARG A 44 6.55 -4.85 -2.84
C ARG A 44 5.87 -3.93 -3.85
N ALA A 45 6.31 -2.68 -3.90
CA ALA A 45 5.88 -1.68 -4.88
C ALA A 45 7.10 -0.99 -5.53
N ASP A 46 8.09 -1.79 -5.91
CA ASP A 46 9.33 -1.31 -6.52
C ASP A 46 9.07 -0.44 -7.75
N GLY A 47 9.75 0.71 -7.83
CA GLY A 47 9.61 1.66 -8.94
C GLY A 47 8.37 2.58 -8.85
N VAL A 48 7.51 2.41 -7.85
CA VAL A 48 6.38 3.31 -7.59
C VAL A 48 6.79 4.36 -6.56
N LYS A 49 6.47 5.63 -6.80
CA LYS A 49 6.74 6.69 -5.82
C LYS A 49 5.69 6.67 -4.72
N ILE A 50 6.09 6.98 -3.49
CA ILE A 50 5.19 7.08 -2.33
C ILE A 50 4.02 8.05 -2.61
N GLN A 51 4.27 9.18 -3.26
CA GLN A 51 3.22 10.13 -3.62
C GLN A 51 2.13 9.49 -4.51
N ASP A 52 2.51 8.61 -5.45
CA ASP A 52 1.58 8.01 -6.40
C ASP A 52 0.77 6.89 -5.71
N LEU A 53 1.45 6.12 -4.83
CA LEU A 53 0.81 5.16 -3.93
C LEU A 53 -0.20 5.84 -3.01
N LEU A 54 0.21 6.90 -2.30
CA LEU A 54 -0.65 7.64 -1.38
C LEU A 54 -1.90 8.18 -2.09
N MET A 55 -1.73 8.80 -3.27
CA MET A 55 -2.86 9.30 -4.06
C MET A 55 -3.79 8.18 -4.54
N GLY A 56 -3.25 6.98 -4.79
CA GLY A 56 -4.06 5.80 -5.12
C GLY A 56 -4.80 5.20 -3.92
N ILE A 57 -4.22 5.28 -2.72
CA ILE A 57 -4.75 4.70 -1.48
C ILE A 57 -5.82 5.60 -0.84
N LEU A 58 -5.59 6.91 -0.77
CA LEU A 58 -6.47 7.86 -0.06
C LEU A 58 -7.97 7.75 -0.40
N PRO A 59 -8.39 7.52 -1.67
CA PRO A 59 -9.82 7.35 -1.99
C PRO A 59 -10.46 6.06 -1.44
N LEU A 60 -9.64 5.12 -0.94
CA LEU A 60 -10.04 3.79 -0.48
C LEU A 60 -9.84 3.62 1.05
N PHE A 61 -9.29 4.63 1.73
CA PHE A 61 -8.84 4.55 3.12
C PHE A 61 -9.65 5.52 3.99
N GLU A 62 -10.28 5.01 5.06
CA GLU A 62 -11.15 5.76 5.98
C GLU A 62 -10.64 5.71 7.43
#